data_AF-A0A6B2FYH2-F1
#
_entry.id   AF-A0A6B2FYH2-F1
#
_cell.length_a   1.000
_cell.length_b   1.000
_cell.length_c   1.000
_cell.angle_alpha   90.00
_cell.angle_beta   90.00
_cell.angle_gamma   90.00
#
_symmetry.space_group_name_H-M   'P 1'
#
loop_
_entity.id
_entity.type
_entity.pdbx_description
1 polymer ?
#
loop_
_entity_poly.entity_id
_entity_poly.type
_entity_poly.pdbx_seq_one_letter_code
_entity_poly.pdbx_strand_id
1 'polypeptide(L)'
;MLQQLLLIFKGTHDFYNFTANRSNNQKPLKRYILNFDIKEILLHDNIQFIVFSIQGQSFMLHQIRYMIGFTIMVMRGVIPIDEAKNVFSSRTCQLVKAPAVGLMLENIHYDYYNKKFKNDPGHPPIDWTPCQETALEFKKNIILTHIFDDEIKNNTTKNWILPRFDPQSKYWVGKFSNP
;
A
#
# COMPACT_ATOMS: atom_id res chain seq x y z
N MET A 1 15.93 -8.17 -1.33
CA MET A 1 15.63 -7.05 -0.43
C MET A 1 14.17 -6.58 -0.50
N LEU A 2 13.70 -5.91 -1.57
CA LEU A 2 12.32 -5.39 -1.62
C LEU A 2 11.24 -6.46 -1.39
N GLN A 3 11.29 -7.59 -2.12
CA GLN A 3 10.32 -8.68 -1.92
C GLN A 3 10.30 -9.20 -0.47
N GLN A 4 11.47 -9.40 0.15
CA GLN A 4 11.57 -9.83 1.56
C GLN A 4 10.94 -8.82 2.52
N LEU A 5 11.13 -7.52 2.25
CA LEU A 5 10.50 -6.46 3.02
C LEU A 5 8.97 -6.50 2.89
N LEU A 6 8.40 -6.76 1.71
CA LEU A 6 6.94 -6.82 1.56
C LEU A 6 6.32 -7.97 2.37
N LEU A 7 7.03 -9.09 2.52
CA LEU A 7 6.57 -10.24 3.28
C LEU A 7 6.32 -9.94 4.77
N ILE A 8 6.95 -8.91 5.35
CA ILE A 8 6.74 -8.58 6.78
C ILE A 8 5.29 -8.17 7.06
N PHE A 9 4.57 -7.67 6.06
CA PHE A 9 3.20 -7.22 6.20
C PHE A 9 2.20 -8.37 6.23
N LYS A 10 2.54 -9.55 5.69
CA LYS A 10 1.63 -10.71 5.63
C LYS A 10 1.26 -11.19 7.02
N GLY A 11 0.00 -11.58 7.20
CA GLY A 11 -0.53 -12.03 8.48
C GLY A 11 -1.28 -10.94 9.24
N THR A 12 -1.55 -11.21 10.52
CA THR A 12 -2.25 -10.28 11.42
C THR A 12 -1.25 -9.47 12.22
N HIS A 13 -1.27 -8.15 12.06
CA HIS A 13 -0.40 -7.22 12.79
C HIS A 13 -1.18 -6.07 13.39
N ASP A 14 -0.56 -5.36 14.34
CA ASP A 14 -1.06 -4.08 14.82
C ASP A 14 -0.67 -2.96 13.84
N PHE A 15 -1.65 -2.48 13.08
CA PHE A 15 -1.44 -1.41 12.10
C PHE A 15 -1.64 -0.01 12.69
N TYR A 16 -1.52 0.17 14.02
CA TYR A 16 -1.63 1.47 14.69
C TYR A 16 -0.77 2.56 14.02
N ASN A 17 0.48 2.22 13.66
CA ASN A 17 1.39 3.15 12.99
C ASN A 17 1.01 3.49 11.53
N PHE A 18 0.08 2.74 10.93
CA PHE A 18 -0.29 2.88 9.53
C PHE A 18 -1.61 3.62 9.33
N THR A 19 -2.16 4.33 10.31
CA THR A 19 -3.39 5.09 10.11
C THR A 19 -3.29 6.52 10.62
N ALA A 20 -4.18 7.37 10.08
CA ALA A 20 -4.41 8.72 10.59
C ALA A 20 -5.39 8.71 11.78
N ASN A 21 -5.45 9.82 12.52
CA ASN A 21 -6.38 10.03 13.63
C ASN A 21 -6.30 8.93 14.69
N ARG A 22 -5.08 8.60 15.09
CA ARG A 22 -4.81 7.59 16.12
C ARG A 22 -5.38 8.06 17.45
N SER A 23 -6.11 7.19 18.14
CA SER A 23 -6.57 7.48 19.50
C SER A 23 -5.38 7.53 20.47
N ASN A 24 -5.44 8.40 21.48
CA ASN A 24 -4.43 8.50 22.54
C ASN A 24 -4.30 7.21 23.37
N ASN A 25 -5.32 6.35 23.37
CA ASN A 25 -5.37 5.14 24.20
C ASN A 25 -4.59 3.95 23.62
N GLN A 26 -3.85 4.13 22.51
CA GLN A 26 -2.96 3.12 21.87
C GLN A 26 -3.54 1.70 21.79
N LYS A 27 -4.86 1.56 21.57
CA LYS A 27 -5.47 0.24 21.41
C LYS A 27 -4.97 -0.40 20.11
N PRO A 28 -4.63 -1.70 20.12
CA PRO A 28 -4.17 -2.37 18.90
C PRO A 28 -5.19 -2.30 17.78
N LEU A 29 -4.75 -1.88 16.60
CA LEU A 29 -5.57 -1.79 15.41
C LEU A 29 -5.24 -2.95 14.47
N LYS A 30 -5.66 -4.15 14.89
CA LYS A 30 -5.35 -5.39 14.18
C LYS A 30 -5.98 -5.41 12.79
N ARG A 31 -5.16 -5.70 11.77
CA ARG A 31 -5.60 -5.97 10.39
C ARG A 31 -4.86 -7.18 9.85
N TYR A 32 -5.50 -7.88 8.91
CA TYR A 32 -4.94 -9.05 8.26
C TYR A 32 -4.65 -8.77 6.79
N ILE A 33 -3.37 -8.87 6.42
CA ILE A 33 -2.92 -8.78 5.04
C ILE A 33 -2.69 -10.20 4.53
N LEU A 34 -3.41 -10.55 3.47
CA LEU A 34 -3.27 -11.82 2.78
C LEU A 34 -1.98 -11.80 1.94
N ASN A 35 -1.80 -10.73 1.17
CA ASN A 35 -0.71 -10.61 0.24
C ASN A 35 -0.22 -9.18 0.07
N PHE A 36 1.08 -9.02 -0.13
CA PHE A 36 1.70 -7.77 -0.57
C PHE A 36 2.92 -8.11 -1.42
N ASP A 37 2.81 -7.96 -2.72
CA ASP A 37 3.85 -8.33 -3.68
C ASP A 37 3.99 -7.29 -4.80
N ILE A 38 5.04 -7.45 -5.62
CA ILE A 38 5.17 -6.75 -6.90
C ILE A 38 4.38 -7.54 -7.94
N LYS A 39 3.35 -6.91 -8.50
CA LYS A 39 2.51 -7.51 -9.54
C LYS A 39 3.20 -7.51 -10.89
N GLU A 40 3.74 -6.36 -11.28
CA GLU A 40 4.39 -6.17 -12.57
C GLU A 40 5.30 -4.93 -12.51
N ILE A 41 6.23 -4.88 -13.47
CA ILE A 41 7.07 -3.73 -13.74
C ILE A 41 6.73 -3.29 -15.16
N LEU A 42 6.37 -2.02 -15.31
CA LEU A 42 5.93 -1.43 -16.58
C LEU A 42 6.89 -0.33 -17.00
N LEU A 43 7.08 -0.18 -18.30
CA LEU A 43 7.82 0.92 -18.90
C LEU A 43 6.83 1.81 -19.63
N HIS A 44 6.79 3.10 -19.29
CA HIS A 44 5.97 4.10 -19.97
C HIS A 44 6.79 5.37 -20.14
N ASP A 45 6.96 5.82 -21.38
CA ASP A 45 7.73 7.02 -21.74
C ASP A 45 9.16 7.06 -21.14
N ASN A 46 9.87 5.93 -21.25
CA ASN A 46 11.21 5.70 -20.67
C ASN A 46 11.30 5.79 -19.13
N ILE A 47 10.16 5.81 -18.43
CA ILE A 47 10.09 5.74 -16.98
C ILE A 47 9.57 4.37 -16.55
N GLN A 48 10.27 3.76 -15.59
CA GLN A 48 9.92 2.47 -15.03
C GLN A 48 8.96 2.65 -13.85
N PHE A 49 7.81 1.98 -13.91
CA PHE A 49 6.80 1.93 -12.87
C PHE A 49 6.74 0.54 -12.24
N ILE A 50 6.62 0.48 -10.91
CA ILE A 50 6.42 -0.76 -10.17
C ILE A 50 4.97 -0.79 -9.70
N VAL A 51 4.22 -1.79 -10.14
CA VAL A 51 2.84 -2.01 -9.68
C VAL A 51 2.87 -2.96 -8.51
N PHE A 52 2.49 -2.45 -7.34
CA PHE A 52 2.28 -3.27 -6.14
C PHE A 52 0.86 -3.82 -6.10
N SER A 53 0.70 -5.07 -5.67
CA SER A 53 -0.60 -5.65 -5.32
C SER A 53 -0.65 -5.91 -3.82
N ILE A 54 -1.68 -5.37 -3.17
CA ILE A 54 -1.92 -5.53 -1.73
C ILE A 54 -3.34 -6.08 -1.55
N GLN A 55 -3.43 -7.26 -0.97
CA GLN A 55 -4.69 -7.92 -0.64
C GLN A 55 -4.80 -8.05 0.87
N GLY A 56 -5.91 -7.56 1.43
CA GLY A 56 -6.19 -7.60 2.87
C GLY A 56 -7.67 -7.78 3.13
N GLN A 57 -8.02 -8.25 4.33
CA GLN A 57 -9.43 -8.39 4.73
C GLN A 57 -10.14 -7.04 4.88
N SER A 58 -9.42 -6.05 5.38
CA SER A 58 -9.89 -4.67 5.52
C SER A 58 -8.70 -3.73 5.66
N PHE A 59 -8.93 -2.46 5.31
CA PHE A 59 -7.93 -1.40 5.42
C PHE A 59 -8.49 -0.23 6.24
N MET A 60 -7.65 0.36 7.08
CA MET A 60 -7.93 1.61 7.76
C MET A 60 -7.67 2.82 6.86
N LEU A 61 -8.14 3.99 7.31
CA LEU A 61 -7.87 5.24 6.63
C LEU A 61 -6.35 5.42 6.43
N HIS A 62 -5.96 5.60 5.16
CA HIS A 62 -4.58 5.77 4.69
C HIS A 62 -3.61 4.58 4.89
N GLN A 63 -4.09 3.41 5.34
CA GLN A 63 -3.22 2.25 5.62
C GLN A 63 -2.28 1.89 4.49
N ILE A 64 -2.81 1.69 3.29
CA ILE A 64 -2.02 1.33 2.11
C ILE A 64 -0.96 2.40 1.81
N ARG A 65 -1.31 3.68 1.91
CA ARG A 65 -0.40 4.80 1.63
C ARG A 65 0.75 4.88 2.64
N TYR A 66 0.50 4.55 3.91
CA TYR A 66 1.55 4.44 4.91
C TYR A 66 2.40 3.18 4.74
N MET A 67 1.81 2.05 4.31
CA MET A 67 2.55 0.83 3.99
C MET A 67 3.57 1.09 2.87
N ILE A 68 3.14 1.73 1.78
CA ILE A 68 4.02 2.13 0.67
C ILE A 68 5.09 3.13 1.14
N GLY A 69 4.70 4.14 1.92
CA GLY A 69 5.65 5.12 2.43
C GLY A 69 6.72 4.51 3.33
N PHE A 70 6.35 3.58 4.21
CA PHE A 70 7.29 2.82 5.03
C PHE A 70 8.23 1.97 4.16
N THR A 71 7.70 1.26 3.17
CA THR A 71 8.52 0.48 2.23
C THR A 71 9.58 1.35 1.57
N ILE A 72 9.22 2.56 1.13
CA ILE A 72 10.17 3.52 0.53
C ILE A 72 11.22 3.97 1.57
N MET A 73 10.82 4.24 2.81
CA MET A 73 11.76 4.62 3.88
C MET A 73 12.82 3.54 4.14
N VAL A 74 12.41 2.27 4.24
CA VAL A 74 13.35 1.14 4.44
C VAL A 74 14.26 0.99 3.22
N MET A 75 13.69 1.01 2.01
CA MET A 75 14.47 0.84 0.77
C MET A 75 15.48 1.97 0.52
N ARG A 76 15.23 3.17 1.07
CA ARG A 76 16.18 4.30 1.02
C ARG A 76 17.13 4.35 2.22
N GLY A 77 17.13 3.32 3.07
CA GLY A 77 18.05 3.18 4.19
C GLY A 77 17.75 4.11 5.37
N VAL A 78 16.55 4.69 5.44
CA VAL A 78 16.14 5.45 6.63
C VAL A 78 16.00 4.48 7.79
N ILE A 79 15.26 3.39 7.60
CA ILE A 79 15.02 2.35 8.61
C ILE A 79 15.81 1.10 8.23
N PRO A 80 16.65 0.54 9.11
CA PRO A 80 17.34 -0.72 8.86
C PRO A 80 16.33 -1.85 8.61
N ILE A 81 16.62 -2.71 7.63
CA ILE A 81 15.70 -3.81 7.27
C ILE A 81 15.46 -4.78 8.44
N ASP A 82 16.47 -5.00 9.29
CA ASP A 82 16.39 -5.87 10.46
C ASP A 82 15.47 -5.30 11.54
N GLU A 83 15.30 -3.98 11.58
CA GLU A 83 14.40 -3.29 12.49
C GLU A 83 13.00 -3.06 11.90
N ALA A 84 12.81 -3.33 10.61
CA ALA A 84 11.56 -3.00 9.91
C ALA A 84 10.32 -3.65 10.55
N LYS A 85 10.45 -4.87 11.11
CA LYS A 85 9.36 -5.57 11.80
C LYS A 85 8.89 -4.87 13.07
N ASN A 86 9.73 -4.04 13.69
CA ASN A 86 9.39 -3.31 14.92
C ASN A 86 8.33 -2.22 14.68
N VAL A 87 8.00 -1.89 13.43
CA VAL A 87 6.92 -0.95 13.08
C VAL A 87 5.54 -1.40 13.57
N PHE A 88 5.36 -2.71 13.83
CA PHE A 88 4.13 -3.27 14.38
C PHE A 88 4.14 -3.40 15.92
N SER A 89 5.21 -2.95 16.57
CA SER A 89 5.26 -2.89 18.04
C SER A 89 4.38 -1.76 18.57
N SER A 90 4.22 -1.68 19.89
CA SER A 90 3.52 -0.59 20.57
C SER A 90 4.24 0.77 20.47
N ARG A 91 5.46 0.81 19.93
CA ARG A 91 6.20 2.06 19.74
C ARG A 91 5.57 2.89 18.62
N THR A 92 5.27 4.15 18.91
CA THR A 92 4.84 5.10 17.89
C THR A 92 5.99 5.40 16.92
N CYS A 93 5.74 5.14 15.64
CA CYS A 93 6.64 5.50 14.54
C CYS A 93 6.03 6.62 13.70
N GLN A 94 6.85 7.61 13.35
CA GLN A 94 6.50 8.62 12.36
C GLN A 94 6.73 8.05 10.96
N LEU A 95 5.64 7.67 10.29
CA LEU A 95 5.67 7.16 8.93
C LEU A 95 5.29 8.28 7.95
N VAL A 96 5.82 8.19 6.73
CA VAL A 96 5.39 9.07 5.64
C VAL A 96 4.20 8.47 4.91
N LYS A 97 3.23 9.32 4.57
CA LYS A 97 2.07 8.94 3.77
C LYS A 97 2.37 9.19 2.29
N ALA A 98 2.44 8.14 1.48
CA ALA A 98 2.63 8.26 0.03
C ALA A 98 1.51 9.09 -0.62
N PRO A 99 1.71 9.71 -1.80
CA PRO A 99 0.63 10.37 -2.55
C PRO A 99 -0.54 9.43 -2.88
N ALA A 100 -1.71 9.99 -3.17
CA ALA A 100 -2.92 9.19 -3.47
C ALA A 100 -3.00 8.76 -4.93
N VAL A 101 -2.36 9.49 -5.85
CA VAL A 101 -2.54 9.35 -7.31
C VAL A 101 -2.31 7.94 -7.83
N GLY A 102 -1.35 7.19 -7.27
CA GLY A 102 -1.05 5.82 -7.69
C GLY A 102 -1.90 4.72 -7.04
N LEU A 103 -2.90 5.06 -6.22
CA LEU A 103 -3.70 4.07 -5.50
C LEU A 103 -5.02 3.79 -6.23
N MET A 104 -5.25 2.52 -6.57
CA MET A 104 -6.47 2.05 -7.25
C MET A 104 -7.03 0.82 -6.51
N LEU A 105 -8.36 0.77 -6.36
CA LEU A 105 -9.06 -0.45 -5.92
C LEU A 105 -9.19 -1.39 -7.13
N GLU A 106 -8.52 -2.54 -7.08
CA GLU A 106 -8.52 -3.49 -8.20
C GLU A 106 -9.67 -4.51 -8.13
N ASN A 107 -9.95 -5.08 -6.97
CA ASN A 107 -10.97 -6.12 -6.83
C ASN A 107 -11.60 -6.14 -5.44
N ILE A 108 -12.88 -6.52 -5.35
CA ILE A 108 -13.60 -6.80 -4.12
C ILE A 108 -13.95 -8.30 -4.10
N HIS A 109 -13.44 -9.00 -3.09
CA HIS A 109 -13.54 -10.44 -2.98
C HIS A 109 -14.79 -10.87 -2.19
N TYR A 110 -15.67 -11.64 -2.82
CA TYR A 110 -16.90 -12.19 -2.21
C TYR A 110 -16.79 -13.69 -1.89
N ASP A 111 -15.59 -14.27 -1.90
CA ASP A 111 -15.37 -15.70 -1.66
C ASP A 111 -16.02 -16.21 -0.37
N TYR A 112 -15.90 -15.46 0.71
CA TYR A 112 -16.52 -15.81 1.99
C TYR A 112 -18.05 -15.72 1.94
N TYR A 113 -18.61 -14.70 1.30
CA TYR A 113 -20.05 -14.55 1.10
C TYR A 113 -20.60 -15.72 0.27
N ASN A 114 -20.01 -15.98 -0.89
CA ASN A 114 -20.38 -17.07 -1.79
C ASN A 114 -20.29 -18.43 -1.09
N LYS A 115 -19.25 -18.65 -0.27
CA LYS A 115 -19.11 -19.89 0.52
C LYS A 115 -20.18 -20.00 1.61
N LYS A 116 -20.47 -18.91 2.33
CA LYS A 116 -21.42 -18.87 3.44
C LYS A 116 -22.86 -19.12 2.96
N PHE A 117 -23.24 -18.58 1.81
CA PHE A 117 -24.60 -18.62 1.30
C PHE A 117 -24.81 -19.59 0.13
N LYS A 118 -23.85 -20.48 -0.14
CA LYS A 118 -23.86 -21.42 -1.28
C LYS A 118 -25.18 -22.18 -1.49
N ASN A 119 -25.88 -22.51 -0.41
CA ASN A 119 -27.11 -23.31 -0.43
C ASN A 119 -28.39 -22.48 -0.17
N ASP A 120 -28.29 -21.15 -0.19
CA ASP A 120 -29.41 -20.24 0.09
C ASP A 120 -29.91 -19.59 -1.21
N PRO A 121 -31.11 -19.94 -1.70
CA PRO A 121 -31.68 -19.36 -2.92
C PRO A 121 -31.92 -17.84 -2.84
N GLY A 122 -32.03 -17.27 -1.64
CA GLY A 122 -32.22 -15.83 -1.45
C GLY A 122 -30.94 -15.00 -1.60
N HIS A 123 -29.78 -15.66 -1.73
CA HIS A 123 -28.46 -15.03 -1.74
C HIS A 123 -27.62 -15.56 -2.91
N PRO A 124 -27.90 -15.12 -4.14
CA PRO A 124 -27.16 -15.58 -5.31
C PRO A 124 -25.67 -15.22 -5.22
N PRO A 125 -24.77 -16.05 -5.77
CA PRO A 125 -23.34 -15.77 -5.74
C PRO A 125 -23.00 -14.50 -6.52
N ILE A 126 -22.04 -13.75 -6.00
CA ILE A 126 -21.49 -12.57 -6.67
C ILE A 126 -20.24 -13.01 -7.44
N ASP A 127 -20.26 -12.84 -8.75
CA ASP A 127 -19.17 -13.20 -9.66
C ASP A 127 -18.84 -12.04 -10.60
N TRP A 128 -17.56 -11.73 -10.69
CA TRP A 128 -17.03 -10.67 -11.54
C TRP A 128 -16.56 -11.18 -12.91
N THR A 129 -16.50 -12.51 -13.11
CA THR A 129 -16.05 -13.14 -14.37
C THR A 129 -16.67 -12.49 -15.62
N PRO A 130 -17.98 -12.18 -15.66
CA PRO A 130 -18.59 -11.57 -16.84
C PRO A 130 -18.02 -10.19 -17.25
N CYS A 131 -17.42 -9.44 -16.33
CA CYS A 131 -16.86 -8.11 -16.60
C CYS A 131 -15.34 -8.03 -16.45
N GLN A 132 -14.65 -9.15 -16.22
CA GLN A 132 -13.19 -9.17 -15.99
C GLN A 132 -12.40 -8.57 -17.14
N GLU A 133 -12.77 -8.90 -18.39
CA GLU A 133 -12.08 -8.38 -19.58
C GLU A 133 -12.26 -6.87 -19.72
N THR A 134 -13.51 -6.39 -19.64
CA THR A 134 -13.81 -4.95 -19.69
C THR A 134 -13.13 -4.17 -18.56
N ALA A 135 -13.10 -4.73 -17.34
CA ALA A 135 -12.40 -4.11 -16.21
C ALA A 135 -10.88 -4.07 -16.43
N LEU A 136 -10.30 -5.10 -17.03
CA LEU A 136 -8.87 -5.16 -17.36
C LEU A 136 -8.50 -4.13 -18.44
N GLU A 137 -9.32 -4.00 -19.49
CA GLU A 137 -9.15 -2.99 -20.53
C GLU A 137 -9.26 -1.57 -19.95
N PHE A 138 -10.28 -1.31 -19.12
CA PHE A 138 -10.45 -0.02 -18.46
C PHE A 138 -9.27 0.32 -17.54
N LYS A 139 -8.79 -0.65 -16.76
CA LYS A 139 -7.60 -0.50 -15.92
C LYS A 139 -6.39 -0.11 -16.76
N LYS A 140 -6.10 -0.85 -17.83
CA LYS A 140 -4.89 -0.64 -18.65
C LYS A 140 -4.95 0.66 -19.44
N ASN A 141 -6.05 0.85 -20.17
CA ASN A 141 -6.13 1.91 -21.18
C ASN A 141 -6.50 3.27 -20.58
N ILE A 142 -7.21 3.29 -19.45
CA ILE A 142 -7.69 4.52 -18.84
C ILE A 142 -6.95 4.81 -17.52
N ILE A 143 -7.03 3.90 -16.54
CA ILE A 143 -6.53 4.20 -15.19
C ILE A 143 -5.00 4.29 -15.17
N LEU A 144 -4.30 3.24 -15.65
CA LEU A 144 -2.84 3.21 -15.62
C LEU A 144 -2.24 4.31 -16.51
N THR A 145 -2.77 4.50 -17.73
CA THR A 145 -2.37 5.60 -18.62
C THR A 145 -2.47 6.94 -17.91
N HIS A 146 -3.61 7.25 -17.28
CA HIS A 146 -3.79 8.49 -16.56
C HIS A 146 -2.79 8.66 -15.40
N ILE A 147 -2.54 7.61 -14.62
CA ILE A 147 -1.55 7.65 -13.51
C ILE A 147 -0.14 7.92 -14.04
N PHE A 148 0.26 7.27 -15.12
CA PHE A 148 1.61 7.42 -15.67
C PHE A 148 1.82 8.81 -16.28
N ASP A 149 0.86 9.27 -17.08
CA ASP A 149 0.91 10.59 -17.71
C ASP A 149 0.89 11.70 -16.65
N ASP A 150 0.09 11.56 -15.60
CA ASP A 150 0.06 12.51 -14.49
C ASP A 150 1.40 12.56 -13.74
N GLU A 151 2.04 11.41 -13.47
CA GLU A 151 3.34 11.37 -12.81
C GLU A 151 4.44 11.97 -13.69
N ILE A 152 4.45 11.69 -15.00
CA ILE A 152 5.42 12.29 -15.94
C ILE A 152 5.27 13.81 -15.96
N LYS A 153 4.03 14.29 -16.06
CA LYS A 153 3.72 15.71 -16.14
C LYS A 153 4.02 16.45 -14.84
N ASN A 154 3.53 15.92 -13.71
CA ASN A 154 3.51 16.64 -12.43
C ASN A 154 4.66 16.26 -11.50
N ASN A 155 5.37 15.17 -11.77
CA ASN A 155 6.46 14.65 -10.93
C ASN A 155 6.01 14.47 -9.47
N THR A 156 4.77 14.03 -9.25
CA THR A 156 4.12 14.05 -7.93
C THR A 156 4.89 13.21 -6.90
N THR A 157 5.29 12.01 -7.29
CA THR A 157 6.07 11.10 -6.44
C THR A 157 7.47 11.64 -6.22
N LYS A 158 8.13 12.15 -7.27
CA LYS A 158 9.47 12.77 -7.15
C LYS A 158 9.45 13.97 -6.20
N ASN A 159 8.51 14.89 -6.37
CA ASN A 159 8.34 16.08 -5.53
C ASN A 159 7.96 15.73 -4.09
N TRP A 160 7.29 14.59 -3.87
CA TRP A 160 7.03 14.06 -2.54
C TRP A 160 8.28 13.41 -1.91
N ILE A 161 9.07 12.65 -2.67
CA ILE A 161 10.27 11.95 -2.17
C ILE A 161 11.39 12.95 -1.86
N LEU A 162 11.83 13.75 -2.84
CA LEU A 162 13.08 14.53 -2.75
C LEU A 162 13.26 15.29 -1.42
N PRO A 163 12.33 16.15 -0.97
CA PRO A 163 12.50 16.87 0.28
C PRO A 163 12.47 15.97 1.52
N ARG A 164 11.86 14.79 1.47
CA ARG A 164 11.79 13.89 2.64
C ARG A 164 13.10 13.19 2.92
N PHE A 165 13.98 13.08 1.93
CA PHE A 165 15.28 12.40 2.05
C PHE A 165 16.46 13.36 1.87
N ASP A 166 16.23 14.66 2.02
CA ASP A 166 17.25 15.71 2.03
C ASP A 166 17.44 16.22 3.47
N PRO A 167 18.62 16.05 4.10
CA PRO A 167 18.90 16.53 5.46
C PRO A 167 18.70 18.02 5.69
N GLN A 168 18.72 18.85 4.64
CA GLN A 168 18.50 20.30 4.75
C GLN A 168 17.01 20.67 4.67
N SER A 169 16.15 19.72 4.33
CA SER A 169 14.72 19.98 4.17
C SER A 169 13.98 19.96 5.49
N LYS A 170 13.02 20.87 5.65
CA LYS A 170 12.05 20.83 6.78
C LYS A 170 11.16 19.58 6.79
N TYR A 171 11.13 18.81 5.70
CA TYR A 171 10.35 17.57 5.58
C TYR A 171 11.21 16.32 5.77
N TRP A 172 12.50 16.48 6.10
CA TRP A 172 13.43 15.38 6.27
C TRP A 172 12.92 14.38 7.30
N VAL A 173 12.89 13.10 6.93
CA VAL A 173 12.39 12.02 7.81
C VAL A 173 13.43 11.52 8.80
N GLY A 174 14.62 12.14 8.82
CA GLY A 174 15.76 11.71 9.63
C GLY A 174 16.50 10.52 9.03
N LYS A 175 17.58 10.12 9.70
CA LYS A 175 18.01 8.71 9.73
C LYS A 175 17.28 8.08 10.92
N PHE A 176 16.88 6.81 10.83
CA PHE A 176 16.39 6.11 12.01
C PHE A 176 17.57 5.98 12.98
N SER A 177 17.73 6.98 13.82
CA SER A 177 18.59 6.90 14.98
C SER A 177 17.85 6.03 15.98
N ASN A 178 18.40 4.84 16.25
CA ASN A 178 18.12 4.21 17.54
C ASN A 178 18.42 5.27 18.61
N PRO A 179 17.51 5.51 19.57
CA PRO A 179 17.90 6.17 20.80
C PRO A 179 19.00 5.34 21.49
#